data_AF-A0A2J0MAG9-F1
#
_entry.id   AF-A0A2J0MAG9-F1
#
_cell.length_a   1.000
_cell.length_b   1.000
_cell.length_c   1.000
_cell.angle_alpha   90.00
_cell.angle_beta   90.00
_cell.angle_gamma   90.00
#
_symmetry.space_group_name_H-M   'P 1'
#
loop_
_entity.id
_entity.type
_entity.pdbx_description
1 polymer ?
#
loop_
_entity_poly.entity_id
_entity_poly.type
_entity_poly.pdbx_seq_one_letter_code
_entity_poly.pdbx_strand_id
1 'polypeptide(L)'
;MAWETRGNNSYYYRKKRVCRKVVSEYVGKGLVAQDIYLMDLAERQERNEEAKVIKEEKNEFKLLDRQVMQSISVIGRMVEGFLAVSGFHKHKGQWRGMRNVRG
;
A
#
# COMPACT_ATOMS: atom_id res chain seq x y z
N MET A 1 17.50 17.08 4.93
CA MET A 1 18.68 17.95 4.80
C MET A 1 19.91 17.08 4.84
N ALA A 2 20.66 17.10 3.74
CA ALA A 2 21.78 16.19 3.50
C ALA A 2 23.12 16.92 3.62
N TRP A 3 23.20 18.18 3.21
CA TRP A 3 24.37 19.04 3.41
C TRP A 3 24.12 20.07 4.51
N GLU A 4 25.12 20.28 5.36
CA GLU A 4 25.14 21.28 6.40
C GLU A 4 26.39 22.15 6.26
N THR A 5 26.23 23.45 6.08
CA THR A 5 27.35 24.39 5.91
C THR A 5 27.64 25.10 7.22
N ARG A 6 28.89 25.06 7.67
CA ARG A 6 29.38 25.78 8.85
C ARG A 6 30.68 26.51 8.53
N GLY A 7 30.63 27.84 8.51
CA GLY A 7 31.72 28.67 8.00
C GLY A 7 32.03 28.33 6.55
N ASN A 8 33.32 28.14 6.23
CA ASN A 8 33.78 27.79 4.87
C ASN A 8 33.73 26.28 4.57
N ASN A 9 33.16 25.44 5.44
CA ASN A 9 33.10 24.00 5.25
C ASN A 9 31.65 23.53 5.04
N SER A 10 31.45 22.57 4.15
CA SER A 10 30.17 21.86 3.97
C SER A 10 30.32 20.40 4.35
N TYR A 11 29.37 19.91 5.16
CA TYR A 11 29.38 18.59 5.78
C TYR A 11 28.18 17.79 5.27
N TYR A 12 28.43 16.59 4.75
CA TYR A 12 27.37 15.66 4.36
C TYR A 12 26.93 14.82 5.56
N TYR A 13 25.63 14.83 5.79
CA TYR A 13 24.92 14.00 6.74
C TYR A 13 23.88 13.16 5.99
N ARG A 14 23.88 11.85 6.21
CA ARG A 14 22.83 10.97 5.69
C ARG A 14 21.83 10.63 6.79
N LYS A 15 20.57 10.50 6.41
CA LYS A 15 19.52 10.04 7.33
C LYS A 15 19.43 8.54 7.27
N LYS A 16 19.66 7.88 8.41
CA LYS A 16 19.56 6.43 8.54
C LYS A 16 18.47 6.09 9.53
N ARG A 17 17.55 5.19 9.16
CA ARG A 17 16.59 4.63 10.10
C ARG A 17 17.27 3.47 10.83
N VAL A 18 17.40 3.59 12.14
CA VAL A 18 17.91 2.56 13.04
C VAL A 18 16.78 2.16 13.97
N CYS A 19 16.28 0.94 13.80
CA CYS A 19 15.07 0.46 14.47
C CYS A 19 13.88 1.43 14.25
N ARG A 20 13.39 2.06 15.32
CA ARG A 20 12.25 3.00 15.28
C ARG A 20 12.64 4.47 15.17
N LYS A 21 13.93 4.80 15.17
CA LYS A 21 14.42 6.19 15.17
C LYS A 21 15.14 6.51 13.87
N VAL A 22 15.00 7.74 13.39
CA VAL A 22 15.77 8.27 12.26
C VAL A 22 16.89 9.12 12.84
N VAL A 23 18.14 8.74 12.57
CA VAL A 23 19.33 9.43 13.06
C VAL A 23 20.06 10.13 11.91
N SER A 24 20.74 11.23 12.23
CA SER A 24 21.68 11.90 11.33
C SER A 24 23.05 11.25 11.50
N GLU A 25 23.57 10.66 10.44
CA GLU A 25 24.92 10.09 10.41
C GLU A 25 25.83 11.06 9.66
N TYR A 26 26.90 11.50 10.31
CA TYR A 26 27.94 12.30 9.67
C TYR A 26 28.73 11.41 8.71
N VAL A 27 28.81 11.82 7.44
CA VAL A 27 29.50 11.05 6.39
C VAL A 27 30.86 11.66 6.07
N GLY A 28 30.95 12.99 6.00
CA GLY A 28 32.22 13.65 5.70
C GLY A 28 32.04 15.07 5.16
N LYS A 29 33.12 15.61 4.59
CA LYS A 29 33.14 16.90 3.88
C LYS A 29 33.97 16.82 2.60
N GLY A 30 33.83 17.81 1.72
CA GLY A 30 34.62 17.91 0.48
C GLY A 30 34.26 16.85 -0.56
N LEU A 31 35.21 16.54 -1.47
CA LEU A 31 35.01 15.67 -2.64
C LEU A 31 34.47 14.28 -2.27
N VAL A 32 35.03 13.62 -1.26
CA VAL A 32 34.58 12.28 -0.83
C VAL A 32 33.12 12.30 -0.40
N ALA A 33 32.68 13.34 0.31
CA ALA A 33 31.29 13.49 0.71
C ALA A 33 30.36 13.79 -0.48
N GLN A 34 30.88 14.46 -1.51
CA GLN A 34 30.17 14.72 -2.76
C GLN A 34 29.95 13.44 -3.55
N ASP A 35 30.97 12.59 -3.67
CA ASP A 35 30.86 11.30 -4.35
C ASP A 35 29.84 10.38 -3.66
N ILE A 36 29.90 10.29 -2.33
CA ILE A 36 28.93 9.50 -1.55
C ILE A 36 27.51 10.07 -1.69
N TYR A 37 27.35 11.39 -1.72
CA TYR A 37 26.05 12.01 -1.96
C TYR A 37 25.48 11.64 -3.33
N LEU A 38 26.32 11.62 -4.38
CA LEU A 38 25.91 11.22 -5.72
C LEU A 38 25.50 9.74 -5.78
N MET A 39 26.25 8.86 -5.10
CA MET A 39 25.87 7.45 -4.96
C MET A 39 24.53 7.29 -4.23
N ASP A 40 24.33 7.98 -3.11
CA ASP A 40 23.07 7.96 -2.36
C ASP A 40 21.88 8.47 -3.21
N LEU A 41 22.12 9.44 -4.10
CA LEU A 41 21.11 9.92 -5.04
C LEU A 41 20.75 8.85 -6.08
N ALA A 42 21.75 8.20 -6.68
CA ALA A 42 21.54 7.13 -7.65
C ALA A 42 20.74 5.98 -7.04
N GLU A 43 21.10 5.52 -5.84
CA GLU A 43 20.34 4.47 -5.14
C GLU A 43 18.91 4.89 -4.81
N ARG A 44 18.68 6.17 -4.45
CA ARG A 44 17.31 6.67 -4.21
C ARG A 44 16.50 6.67 -5.49
N GLN A 45 17.13 6.99 -6.62
CA GLN A 45 16.45 6.96 -7.91
C GLN A 45 16.05 5.53 -8.28
N GLU A 46 16.98 4.57 -8.19
CA GLU A 46 16.71 3.15 -8.45
C GLU A 46 15.55 2.63 -7.59
N ARG A 47 15.61 2.84 -6.26
CA ARG A 47 14.52 2.46 -5.35
C ARG A 47 13.18 3.11 -5.70
N ASN A 48 13.19 4.35 -6.18
CA ASN A 48 11.97 5.04 -6.58
C ASN A 48 11.40 4.46 -7.89
N GLU A 49 12.25 4.04 -8.81
CA GLU A 49 11.85 3.38 -10.06
C GLU A 49 11.26 2.00 -9.76
N GLU A 50 11.92 1.17 -8.94
CA GLU A 50 11.37 -0.10 -8.47
C GLU A 50 10.02 0.07 -7.75
N ALA A 51 9.93 1.06 -6.86
CA ALA A 51 8.70 1.34 -6.13
C ALA A 51 7.55 1.79 -7.05
N LYS A 52 7.86 2.48 -8.17
CA LYS A 52 6.85 2.85 -9.18
C LYS A 52 6.32 1.61 -9.88
N VAL A 53 7.20 0.71 -10.35
CA VAL A 53 6.80 -0.55 -11.00
C VAL A 53 5.88 -1.36 -10.09
N ILE A 54 6.29 -1.59 -8.84
CA ILE A 54 5.48 -2.34 -7.86
C ILE A 54 4.14 -1.64 -7.59
N LYS A 55 4.12 -0.30 -7.56
CA LYS A 55 2.90 0.47 -7.33
C LYS A 55 1.95 0.36 -8.51
N GLU A 56 2.45 0.38 -9.74
CA GLU A 56 1.67 0.22 -10.96
C GLU A 56 1.01 -1.16 -11.00
N GLU A 57 1.77 -2.23 -10.81
CA GLU A 57 1.25 -3.60 -10.72
C GLU A 57 0.14 -3.71 -9.66
N LYS A 58 0.39 -3.18 -8.45
CA LYS A 58 -0.62 -3.19 -7.37
C LYS A 58 -1.89 -2.42 -7.72
N ASN A 59 -1.78 -1.35 -8.52
CA ASN A 59 -2.96 -0.58 -8.91
C ASN A 59 -3.82 -1.35 -9.91
N GLU A 60 -3.20 -2.09 -10.84
CA GLU A 60 -3.91 -2.97 -11.77
C GLU A 60 -4.68 -4.07 -11.01
N PHE A 61 -4.02 -4.75 -10.07
CA PHE A 61 -4.69 -5.75 -9.23
C PHE A 61 -5.84 -5.17 -8.41
N LYS A 62 -5.70 -3.95 -7.87
CA LYS A 62 -6.78 -3.28 -7.11
C LYS A 62 -7.99 -2.96 -7.98
N LEU A 63 -7.79 -2.65 -9.27
CA LEU A 63 -8.89 -2.38 -10.18
C LEU A 63 -9.68 -3.67 -10.45
N LEU A 64 -8.98 -4.77 -10.75
CA LEU A 64 -9.58 -6.09 -10.94
C LEU A 64 -10.32 -6.55 -9.69
N ASP A 65 -9.70 -6.43 -8.52
CA ASP A 65 -10.31 -6.80 -7.23
C ASP A 65 -11.63 -6.03 -7.00
N ARG A 66 -11.65 -4.72 -7.30
CA ARG A 66 -12.87 -3.92 -7.20
C ARG A 66 -13.97 -4.44 -8.13
N GLN A 67 -13.65 -4.79 -9.37
CA GLN A 67 -14.62 -5.33 -10.33
C GLN A 67 -15.18 -6.69 -9.89
N VAL A 68 -14.32 -7.56 -9.37
CA VAL A 68 -14.73 -8.85 -8.80
C VAL A 68 -15.65 -8.65 -7.60
N MET A 69 -15.30 -7.76 -6.67
CA MET A 69 -16.13 -7.47 -5.49
C MET A 69 -17.49 -6.87 -5.85
N GLN A 70 -17.55 -6.02 -6.88
CA GLN A 70 -18.82 -5.51 -7.41
C GLN A 70 -19.68 -6.66 -7.96
N SER A 71 -19.08 -7.59 -8.70
CA SER A 71 -19.77 -8.75 -9.27
C SER A 71 -20.31 -9.68 -8.18
N ILE A 72 -19.48 -9.98 -7.16
CA ILE A 72 -19.88 -10.76 -5.98
C ILE A 72 -21.05 -10.08 -5.25
N SER A 73 -21.02 -8.75 -5.11
CA SER A 73 -22.11 -8.00 -4.46
C SER A 73 -23.43 -8.09 -5.24
N VAL A 74 -23.38 -8.02 -6.58
CA VAL A 74 -24.58 -8.15 -7.42
C VAL A 74 -25.15 -9.55 -7.36
N ILE A 75 -24.31 -10.57 -7.55
CA ILE A 75 -24.71 -11.98 -7.47
C ILE A 75 -25.27 -12.29 -6.07
N GLY A 76 -24.60 -11.80 -5.03
CA GLY A 76 -25.07 -11.92 -3.65
C GLY A 76 -26.50 -11.43 -3.51
N ARG A 77 -26.80 -10.19 -3.93
CA ARG A 77 -28.14 -9.60 -3.90
C ARG A 77 -29.18 -10.41 -4.70
N MET A 78 -28.81 -10.94 -5.86
CA MET A 78 -29.71 -11.81 -6.64
C MET A 78 -30.06 -13.08 -5.87
N VAL A 79 -29.07 -13.72 -5.25
CA VAL A 79 -29.27 -14.92 -4.41
C VAL A 79 -30.15 -14.59 -3.21
N GLU A 80 -29.93 -13.45 -2.55
CA GLU A 80 -30.78 -13.03 -1.41
C GLU A 80 -32.25 -12.83 -1.83
N GLY A 81 -32.48 -12.20 -2.99
CA GLY A 81 -33.82 -12.02 -3.55
C GLY A 81 -34.49 -13.35 -3.89
N PHE A 82 -33.77 -14.27 -4.54
CA PHE A 82 -34.28 -15.59 -4.87
C PHE A 82 -34.67 -16.40 -3.62
N LEU A 83 -33.82 -16.39 -2.59
CA LEU A 83 -34.09 -17.06 -1.32
C LEU A 83 -35.32 -16.46 -0.61
N ALA A 84 -35.45 -15.13 -0.62
CA ALA A 84 -36.61 -14.44 -0.05
C ALA A 84 -37.92 -14.84 -0.75
N VAL A 85 -37.96 -14.86 -2.09
CA VAL A 85 -39.14 -15.30 -2.86
C VAL A 85 -39.45 -16.78 -2.62
N SER A 86 -38.42 -17.59 -2.40
CA SER A 86 -38.56 -19.02 -2.08
C SER A 86 -38.99 -19.31 -0.62
N GLY A 87 -39.32 -18.27 0.16
CA GLY A 87 -39.78 -18.43 1.54
C GLY A 87 -38.66 -18.65 2.56
N PHE A 88 -37.42 -18.31 2.24
CA PHE A 88 -36.31 -18.29 3.19
C PHE A 88 -36.09 -16.88 3.75
N HIS A 89 -35.60 -16.79 4.98
CA HIS A 89 -35.21 -15.52 5.61
C HIS A 89 -33.88 -15.66 6.33
N LYS A 90 -33.17 -14.55 6.55
CA LYS A 90 -31.96 -14.53 7.38
C LYS A 90 -32.34 -14.47 8.86
N HIS A 91 -31.89 -15.45 9.64
CA HIS A 91 -31.93 -15.45 11.10
C HIS A 91 -30.50 -15.57 11.64
N LYS A 92 -30.02 -14.54 12.34
CA LYS A 92 -28.64 -14.45 12.88
C LYS A 92 -27.56 -14.73 11.82
N GLY A 93 -27.73 -14.17 10.62
CA GLY A 93 -26.78 -14.32 9.51
C GLY A 93 -26.88 -15.63 8.72
N GLN A 94 -27.75 -16.56 9.13
CA GLN A 94 -27.98 -17.82 8.42
C GLN A 94 -29.36 -17.83 7.76
N TRP A 95 -29.45 -18.39 6.56
CA TRP A 95 -30.73 -18.58 5.88
C TRP A 95 -31.53 -19.74 6.50
N ARG A 96 -32.81 -19.52 6.77
CA ARG A 96 -33.74 -20.53 7.28
C ARG A 96 -35.06 -20.48 6.52
N GLY A 97 -35.63 -21.63 6.22
CA GLY A 97 -36.97 -21.73 5.63
C GLY A 97 -38.05 -21.26 6.60
N MET A 98 -39.08 -20.59 6.09
CA MET A 98 -40.28 -20.28 6.86
C MET A 98 -41.06 -21.58 7.12
N ARG A 99 -41.57 -21.74 8.35
CA ARG A 99 -42.32 -22.95 8.76
C ARG A 99 -43.69 -23.09 8.09
N ASN A 100 -44.10 -22.13 7.27
CA ASN A 100 -45.43 -22.05 6.65
C ASN A 100 -45.41 -21.98 5.12
N VAL A 101 -44.41 -22.55 4.45
CA VAL A 101 -44.54 -22.81 3.00
C VAL A 101 -45.41 -24.06 2.83
N ARG A 102 -46.73 -23.86 2.77
CA ARG A 102 -47.67 -24.89 2.31
C ARG A 102 -47.37 -25.17 0.84
N GLY A 103 -47.13 -26.44 0.50
CA GLY A 103 -47.24 -26.95 -0.86
C GLY A 103 -48.70 -26.95 -1.32
#